data_AF-A0A940I0F1-F1
#
_entry.id   AF-A0A940I0F1-F1
#
_cell.length_a   1.000
_cell.length_b   1.000
_cell.length_c   1.000
_cell.angle_alpha   90.00
_cell.angle_beta   90.00
_cell.angle_gamma   90.00
#
_symmetry.space_group_name_H-M   'P 1'
#
loop_
_entity.id
_entity.type
_entity.pdbx_description
1 polymer ?
#
loop_
_entity_poly.entity_id
_entity_poly.type
_entity_poly.pdbx_seq_one_letter_code
_entity_poly.pdbx_strand_id
1 'polypeptide(L)'
;MVMIKSTQPSNKERLSIQLSRIDDLYDKTPFGKEFFTWNVQAKKIIQESFGPSSPEALEFCKTEGSNNEATSDKQTQYREVLDHKKTLLQFLIVKL
;
A
#
# COMPACT_ATOMS: atom_id res chain seq x y z
N MET A 1 0.78 -11.75 36.87
CA MET A 1 1.88 -11.40 35.94
C MET A 1 1.30 -11.46 34.53
N VAL A 2 0.82 -10.34 34.00
CA VAL A 2 0.21 -10.32 32.66
C VAL A 2 1.36 -10.29 31.67
N MET A 3 1.64 -11.43 31.05
CA MET A 3 2.54 -11.48 29.91
C MET A 3 1.83 -10.77 28.76
N ILE A 4 1.97 -9.44 28.70
CA ILE A 4 1.79 -8.71 27.45
C ILE A 4 2.84 -9.26 26.49
N LYS A 5 2.48 -10.34 25.79
CA LYS A 5 3.10 -10.64 24.50
C LYS A 5 3.02 -9.31 23.76
N SER A 6 4.16 -8.71 23.48
CA SER A 6 4.25 -7.68 22.45
C SER A 6 3.87 -8.38 21.15
N THR A 7 2.57 -8.52 20.94
CA THR A 7 2.00 -9.11 19.74
C THR A 7 2.31 -8.09 18.67
N GLN A 8 3.40 -8.33 17.93
CA GLN A 8 3.63 -7.57 16.72
C GLN A 8 2.33 -7.62 15.93
N PRO A 9 1.80 -6.46 15.49
CA PRO A 9 0.54 -6.42 14.77
C PRO A 9 0.64 -7.40 13.62
N SER A 10 -0.38 -8.25 13.49
CA SER A 10 -0.41 -9.27 12.45
C SER A 10 -0.26 -8.59 11.10
N ASN A 11 0.33 -9.29 10.14
CA ASN A 11 0.47 -8.76 8.77
C ASN A 11 -0.86 -8.22 8.21
N LYS A 12 -1.97 -8.88 8.52
CA LYS A 12 -3.34 -8.43 8.24
C LYS A 12 -3.68 -7.05 8.86
N GLU A 13 -3.34 -6.84 10.13
CA GLU A 13 -3.55 -5.55 10.82
C GLU A 13 -2.65 -4.46 10.23
N ARG A 14 -1.38 -4.79 9.94
CA ARG A 14 -0.42 -3.87 9.30
C ARG A 14 -0.91 -3.41 7.93
N LEU A 15 -1.47 -4.31 7.12
CA LEU A 15 -2.09 -3.98 5.83
C LEU A 15 -3.37 -3.17 6.00
N SER A 16 -4.21 -3.47 7.00
CA SER A 16 -5.42 -2.70 7.29
C SER A 16 -5.09 -1.24 7.66
N ILE A 17 -4.00 -1.01 8.37
CA ILE A 17 -3.47 0.34 8.64
C ILE A 17 -3.03 1.02 7.34
N GLN A 18 -2.37 0.29 6.42
CA GLN A 18 -2.00 0.86 5.12
C GLN A 18 -3.24 1.20 4.26
N LEU A 19 -4.29 0.39 4.34
CA LEU A 19 -5.55 0.64 3.64
C LEU A 19 -6.22 1.93 4.14
N SER A 20 -6.26 2.16 5.45
CA SER A 20 -6.76 3.42 6.02
C SER A 20 -5.91 4.62 5.59
N ARG A 21 -4.60 4.44 5.41
CA ARG A 21 -3.70 5.49 4.92
C ARG A 21 -3.90 5.82 3.44
N ILE A 22 -4.36 4.88 2.62
CA ILE A 22 -4.72 5.19 1.22
C ILE A 22 -5.81 6.25 1.18
N ASP A 23 -6.84 6.11 2.03
CA ASP A 23 -7.96 7.04 2.07
C ASP A 23 -7.47 8.46 2.44
N ASP A 24 -6.58 8.54 3.42
CA ASP A 24 -5.90 9.77 3.83
C ASP A 24 -5.02 10.37 2.70
N LEU A 25 -4.33 9.52 1.92
CA LEU A 25 -3.53 9.91 0.76
C LEU A 25 -4.36 10.30 -0.47
N TYR A 26 -5.63 9.89 -0.52
CA TYR A 26 -6.57 10.27 -1.57
C TYR A 26 -7.01 11.73 -1.41
N ASP A 27 -7.13 12.18 -0.15
CA ASP A 27 -7.51 13.53 0.23
C ASP A 27 -6.29 14.48 0.34
N LYS A 28 -5.14 13.95 0.78
CA LYS A 28 -3.89 14.73 0.91
C LYS A 28 -3.12 14.86 -0.40
N THR A 29 -3.28 16.01 -1.04
CA THR A 29 -2.23 16.63 -1.86
C THR A 29 -1.22 17.33 -0.93
N PRO A 30 0.10 17.06 -1.02
CA PRO A 30 0.86 17.04 -2.27
C PRO A 30 1.53 15.69 -2.65
N PHE A 31 1.79 15.58 -3.95
CA PHE A 31 2.43 14.44 -4.61
C PHE A 31 3.87 14.16 -4.15
N GLY A 32 4.21 12.87 -4.07
CA GLY A 32 5.59 12.40 -4.12
C GLY A 32 6.04 11.69 -2.85
N LYS A 33 6.22 12.41 -1.75
CA LYS A 33 6.94 11.86 -0.58
C LYS A 33 6.10 10.95 0.31
N GLU A 34 4.87 11.35 0.63
CA GLU A 34 4.00 10.56 1.52
C GLU A 34 3.52 9.28 0.82
N PHE A 35 3.08 9.39 -0.44
CA PHE A 35 2.75 8.24 -1.26
C PHE A 35 3.93 7.27 -1.41
N PHE A 36 5.13 7.78 -1.73
CA PHE A 36 6.31 6.91 -1.87
C PHE A 36 6.64 6.20 -0.56
N THR A 37 6.60 6.93 0.56
CA THR A 37 6.84 6.37 1.89
C THR A 37 5.82 5.27 2.20
N TRP A 38 4.54 5.54 1.96
CA TRP A 38 3.46 4.56 2.14
C TRP A 38 3.61 3.35 1.22
N ASN A 39 3.91 3.56 -0.07
CA ASN A 39 4.09 2.50 -1.06
C ASN A 39 5.24 1.56 -0.67
N VAL A 40 6.36 2.11 -0.19
CA VAL A 40 7.49 1.32 0.32
C VAL A 40 7.09 0.50 1.56
N GLN A 41 6.35 1.10 2.50
CA GLN A 41 5.88 0.41 3.70
C GLN A 41 4.89 -0.71 3.36
N ALA A 42 3.90 -0.42 2.53
CA ALA A 42 2.90 -1.39 2.07
C ALA A 42 3.56 -2.55 1.33
N LYS A 43 4.47 -2.26 0.40
CA LYS A 43 5.26 -3.28 -0.31
C LYS A 43 6.01 -4.18 0.67
N LYS A 44 6.71 -3.60 1.65
CA LYS A 44 7.45 -4.37 2.65
C LYS A 44 6.53 -5.31 3.43
N ILE A 45 5.37 -4.85 3.88
CA ILE A 45 4.39 -5.68 4.59
C ILE A 45 3.89 -6.82 3.69
N ILE A 46 3.55 -6.54 2.43
CA ILE A 46 3.10 -7.57 1.47
C ILE A 46 4.20 -8.62 1.26
N GLN A 47 5.45 -8.19 1.09
CA GLN A 47 6.60 -9.09 0.96
C GLN A 47 6.85 -9.93 2.22
N GLU A 48 6.67 -9.36 3.42
CA GLU A 48 6.72 -10.10 4.69
C GLU A 48 5.54 -11.08 4.86
N SER A 49 4.40 -10.81 4.23
CA SER A 49 3.17 -11.59 4.37
C SER A 49 3.09 -12.77 3.41
N PHE A 50 3.36 -12.50 2.14
CA PHE A 50 3.20 -13.47 1.05
C PHE A 50 4.56 -13.96 0.53
N GLY A 51 5.63 -13.19 0.71
CA GLY A 51 6.94 -13.44 0.12
C GLY A 51 7.30 -12.44 -0.99
N PRO A 52 8.60 -12.14 -1.19
CA PRO A 52 9.05 -11.16 -2.19
C PRO A 52 8.83 -11.60 -3.64
N SER A 53 8.72 -12.90 -3.90
CA SER A 53 8.49 -13.49 -5.22
C SER A 53 7.02 -13.85 -5.48
N SER A 54 6.12 -13.49 -4.57
CA SER A 54 4.71 -13.85 -4.67
C SER A 54 4.00 -12.94 -5.67
N PRO A 55 3.02 -13.46 -6.43
CA PRO A 55 2.33 -12.69 -7.46
C PRO A 55 1.70 -11.41 -6.89
N GLU A 56 1.23 -11.45 -5.65
CA GLU A 56 0.71 -10.32 -4.88
C GLU A 56 1.73 -9.17 -4.73
N ALA A 57 2.97 -9.52 -4.35
CA ALA A 57 4.05 -8.55 -4.18
C ALA A 57 4.51 -7.97 -5.52
N LEU A 58 4.52 -8.81 -6.56
CA LEU A 58 4.87 -8.40 -7.92
C LEU A 58 3.81 -7.47 -8.52
N GLU A 59 2.53 -7.76 -8.33
CA GLU A 59 1.41 -6.94 -8.80
C GLU A 59 1.39 -5.57 -8.10
N PHE A 60 1.58 -5.57 -6.78
CA PHE A 60 1.68 -4.32 -6.02
C PHE A 60 2.84 -3.45 -6.51
N CYS A 61 3.96 -4.07 -6.92
CA CYS A 61 5.14 -3.39 -7.42
C CYS A 61 5.03 -2.95 -8.89
N LYS A 62 4.28 -3.67 -9.73
CA LYS A 62 4.03 -3.30 -11.13
C LYS A 62 3.20 -2.02 -11.26
N THR A 63 2.36 -1.74 -10.26
CA THR A 63 1.47 -0.58 -10.23
C THR A 63 2.22 0.71 -9.82
N GLU A 64 3.47 0.91 -10.27
CA GLU A 64 4.19 2.17 -10.13
C GLU A 64 3.85 3.06 -11.33
N GLY A 65 3.03 4.08 -11.11
CA GLY A 65 2.71 5.07 -12.13
C GLY A 65 3.99 5.70 -12.69
N SER A 66 4.14 5.68 -14.02
CA SER A 66 5.27 6.26 -14.73
C SER A 66 5.53 7.70 -14.27
N ASN A 67 6.66 7.91 -13.60
CA ASN A 67 6.98 9.19 -12.96
C ASN A 67 7.49 10.29 -13.92
N ASN A 68 7.51 10.08 -15.23
CA ASN A 68 7.89 11.09 -16.23
C ASN A 68 6.62 11.47 -17.00
N GLU A 69 5.80 12.47 -16.65
CA GLU A 69 5.93 13.87 -17.07
C GLU A 69 4.78 14.68 -16.43
N ALA A 70 5.06 15.78 -15.75
CA ALA A 70 4.06 16.56 -14.99
C ALA A 70 3.11 17.34 -15.92
N THR A 71 1.96 16.74 -16.24
CA THR A 71 0.79 17.42 -16.82
C THR A 71 -0.46 16.98 -16.04
N SER A 72 -1.56 17.74 -16.10
CA SER A 72 -2.80 17.53 -15.31
C SER A 72 -3.36 16.09 -15.28
N ASP A 73 -2.92 15.22 -16.20
CA ASP A 73 -3.23 13.79 -16.29
C ASP A 73 -2.77 12.98 -15.05
N LYS A 74 -1.70 13.42 -14.36
CA LYS A 74 -1.12 12.67 -13.24
C LYS A 74 -2.03 12.55 -12.02
N GLN A 75 -2.97 13.48 -11.81
CA GLN A 75 -3.92 13.37 -10.71
C GLN A 75 -4.90 12.22 -10.91
N THR A 76 -5.40 12.05 -12.14
CA THR A 76 -6.27 10.94 -12.50
C THR A 76 -5.52 9.63 -12.42
N GLN A 77 -4.34 9.54 -13.03
CA GLN A 77 -3.50 8.34 -12.98
C GLN A 77 -3.11 7.95 -11.55
N TYR A 78 -2.88 8.92 -10.66
CA TYR A 78 -2.59 8.67 -9.24
C TYR A 78 -3.78 8.12 -8.49
N ARG A 79 -4.97 8.69 -8.73
CA ARG A 79 -6.22 8.19 -8.16
C ARG A 79 -6.50 6.78 -8.62
N GLU A 80 -6.26 6.48 -9.90
CA GLU A 80 -6.35 5.12 -10.45
C GLU A 80 -5.32 4.18 -9.81
N VAL A 81 -4.06 4.59 -9.67
CA VAL A 81 -3.01 3.79 -9.00
C VAL A 81 -3.35 3.55 -7.53
N LEU A 82 -3.83 4.55 -6.80
CA LEU A 82 -4.27 4.42 -5.42
C LEU A 82 -5.46 3.47 -5.32
N ASP A 83 -6.45 3.61 -6.19
CA ASP A 83 -7.64 2.76 -6.21
C ASP A 83 -7.29 1.30 -6.53
N HIS A 84 -6.39 1.09 -7.49
CA HIS A 84 -5.87 -0.24 -7.82
C HIS A 84 -5.11 -0.85 -6.64
N LYS A 85 -4.23 -0.08 -5.99
CA LYS A 85 -3.51 -0.53 -4.78
C LYS A 85 -4.45 -0.74 -3.58
N LYS A 86 -5.54 0.02 -3.47
CA LYS A 86 -6.60 -0.13 -2.45
C LYS A 86 -7.30 -1.46 -2.62
N THR A 87 -7.76 -1.73 -3.84
CA THR A 87 -8.42 -2.98 -4.22
C THR A 87 -7.49 -4.16 -3.98
N LEU A 88 -6.23 -4.06 -4.40
CA LEU A 88 -5.24 -5.10 -4.15
C LEU A 88 -5.04 -5.31 -2.65
N LEU A 89 -4.79 -4.26 -1.86
CA LEU A 89 -4.64 -4.39 -0.41
C LEU A 89 -5.88 -4.99 0.27
N GLN A 90 -7.09 -4.61 -0.13
CA GLN A 90 -8.32 -5.23 0.37
C GLN A 90 -8.37 -6.72 0.05
N PHE A 91 -8.04 -7.09 -1.18
CA PHE A 91 -7.98 -8.49 -1.59
C PHE A 91 -6.94 -9.27 -0.77
N LEU A 92 -5.76 -8.69 -0.55
CA LEU A 92 -4.71 -9.28 0.28
C LEU A 92 -5.13 -9.45 1.75
N ILE A 93 -5.83 -8.47 2.32
CA ILE A 93 -6.34 -8.52 3.70
C ILE A 93 -7.41 -9.61 3.86
N VAL A 94 -8.26 -9.81 2.85
CA VAL A 94 -9.29 -10.87 2.85
C VAL A 94 -8.65 -12.25 2.68
N LYS A 95 -7.55 -12.34 1.92
CA LYS A 95 -6.83 -13.58 1.66
C LYS A 95 -5.97 -14.07 2.84
N LEU A 96 -5.57 -13.17 3.75
CA LEU A 96 -4.85 -13.44 5.00
C LEU A 96 -5.80 -13.84 6.14
#